data_AF-A0AA39GF11-F1
#
_entry.id   AF-A0AA39GF11-F1
#
_cell.length_a   1.000
_cell.length_b   1.000
_cell.length_c   1.000
_cell.angle_alpha   90.00
_cell.angle_beta   90.00
_cell.angle_gamma   90.00
#
_symmetry.space_group_name_H-M   'P 1'
#
loop_
_entity.id
_entity.type
_entity.pdbx_description
1 polymer ?
#
loop_
_entity_poly.entity_id
_entity_poly.type
_entity_poly.pdbx_seq_one_letter_code
_entity_poly.pdbx_strand_id
1 'polypeptide(L)'
;MALYILSAITFWASYVFFNAIFPKPSHDLPEVHTAQEEYLNKTISEDEYEHRCSMARSKVMNMSYGWNNVGFTACGALSLAALAGIGADDSVAKNNWGYSVSVAVCTGFWVLLAIPWFLWERRRPGPPLPPGDNYLTFGFKQTWFAAKQVWTLKQTFFYLVAFFLLADGIGTTIVLVGIAQTQVVAFSATQNTYLIMAQGGSCIVGVFGAYHVQRLFNIRTKTMLQCANVGCVLVALWGMLGIWTTKVGYHSIWEFWLFNAQFGFTMGAQFSYGQAFMAELVPRGREYMFFSLLGIVSRGDLRGSAPSCPAPSSKSTTTSGRRSRLLPR
;
A
#
# COMPACT_ATOMS: atom_id res chain seq x y z
N MET A 1 6.04 -19.25 9.84
CA MET A 1 6.00 -18.91 8.40
C MET A 1 4.60 -18.99 7.81
N ALA A 2 3.88 -20.12 7.90
CA ALA A 2 2.51 -20.21 7.38
C ALA A 2 1.54 -19.14 7.94
N LEU A 3 1.57 -18.88 9.25
CA LEU A 3 0.74 -17.84 9.88
C LEU A 3 1.04 -16.43 9.37
N TYR A 4 2.32 -16.11 9.12
CA TYR A 4 2.74 -14.81 8.58
C TYR A 4 2.24 -14.62 7.14
N ILE A 5 2.34 -15.65 6.31
CA ILE A 5 1.83 -15.61 4.93
C ILE A 5 0.32 -15.42 4.94
N LEU A 6 -0.39 -16.19 5.77
CA LEU A 6 -1.85 -16.12 5.85
C LEU A 6 -2.31 -14.75 6.37
N SER A 7 -1.68 -14.21 7.41
CA SER A 7 -2.03 -12.89 7.95
C SER A 7 -1.71 -11.76 6.96
N ALA A 8 -0.59 -11.84 6.25
CA ALA A 8 -0.26 -10.87 5.22
C ALA A 8 -1.29 -10.88 4.09
N ILE A 9 -1.68 -12.07 3.60
CA ILE A 9 -2.67 -12.21 2.53
C ILE A 9 -4.03 -11.68 2.98
N THR A 10 -4.49 -12.05 4.17
CA THR A 10 -5.81 -11.62 4.67
C THR A 10 -5.85 -10.11 4.92
N PHE A 11 -4.83 -9.54 5.55
CA PHE A 11 -4.73 -8.09 5.77
C PHE A 11 -4.80 -7.33 4.45
N TRP A 12 -4.02 -7.76 3.47
CA TRP A 12 -3.98 -7.13 2.17
C TRP A 12 -5.29 -7.32 1.41
N ALA A 13 -5.88 -8.52 1.38
CA ALA A 13 -7.17 -8.75 0.74
C ALA A 13 -8.25 -7.84 1.34
N SER A 14 -8.36 -7.77 2.67
CA SER A 14 -9.28 -6.87 3.37
C SER A 14 -9.04 -5.40 3.00
N TYR A 15 -7.78 -4.97 2.92
CA TYR A 15 -7.44 -3.60 2.53
C TYR A 15 -7.91 -3.24 1.11
N VAL A 16 -7.81 -4.16 0.14
CA VAL A 16 -8.30 -3.92 -1.23
C VAL A 16 -9.82 -3.81 -1.25
N PHE A 17 -10.51 -4.74 -0.59
CA PHE A 17 -11.98 -4.72 -0.54
C PHE A 17 -12.51 -3.46 0.16
N PHE A 18 -11.83 -3.02 1.22
CA PHE A 18 -12.19 -1.78 1.91
C PHE A 18 -12.01 -0.56 1.00
N ASN A 19 -10.86 -0.46 0.30
CA ASN A 19 -10.63 0.66 -0.62
C ASN A 19 -11.58 0.67 -1.82
N ALA A 20 -12.04 -0.50 -2.28
CA ALA A 20 -13.00 -0.62 -3.37
C ALA A 20 -14.40 -0.07 -3.02
N ILE A 21 -14.67 0.30 -1.76
CA ILE A 21 -15.92 0.92 -1.34
C ILE A 21 -15.92 2.42 -1.67
N PHE A 22 -14.79 3.11 -1.56
CA PHE A 22 -14.69 4.57 -1.69
C PHE A 22 -15.04 5.17 -3.07
N PRO A 23 -14.85 4.47 -4.21
CA PRO A 23 -15.30 5.00 -5.50
C PRO A 23 -16.81 5.21 -5.54
N LYS A 24 -17.62 4.32 -4.95
CA LYS A 24 -19.10 4.43 -5.01
C LYS A 24 -19.63 5.75 -4.43
N PRO A 25 -19.30 6.15 -3.18
CA PRO A 25 -19.70 7.45 -2.63
C PRO A 25 -19.24 8.65 -3.47
N SER A 26 -18.12 8.53 -4.18
CA SER A 26 -17.62 9.65 -4.99
C SER A 26 -18.48 9.94 -6.22
N HIS A 27 -19.27 8.97 -6.70
CA HIS A 27 -20.22 9.16 -7.80
C HIS A 27 -21.53 9.81 -7.35
N ASP A 28 -21.94 9.58 -6.10
CA ASP A 28 -23.19 10.12 -5.53
C ASP A 28 -23.02 11.54 -4.94
N LEU A 29 -21.89 12.20 -5.20
CA LEU A 29 -21.63 13.56 -4.72
C LEU A 29 -22.48 14.59 -5.47
N PRO A 30 -23.02 15.63 -4.78
CA PRO A 30 -23.83 16.67 -5.44
C PRO A 30 -23.05 17.42 -6.53
N GLU A 31 -21.73 17.56 -6.37
CA GLU A 31 -20.80 18.14 -7.35
C GLU A 31 -20.74 17.31 -8.65
N VAL A 32 -20.94 15.99 -8.56
CA VAL A 32 -20.95 15.07 -9.72
C VAL A 32 -22.32 15.05 -10.39
N HIS A 33 -23.41 15.10 -9.61
CA HIS A 33 -24.77 15.21 -10.14
C HIS A 33 -24.99 16.51 -10.90
N THR A 34 -24.55 17.64 -10.34
CA THR A 34 -24.61 18.94 -11.02
C THR A 34 -23.78 18.96 -12.30
N ALA A 35 -22.56 18.42 -12.28
CA ALA A 35 -21.75 18.26 -13.49
C ALA A 35 -22.44 17.35 -14.54
N GLN A 36 -23.12 16.29 -14.11
CA GLN A 36 -23.86 15.41 -15.01
C GLN A 36 -25.06 16.12 -15.65
N GLU A 37 -25.83 16.88 -14.88
CA GLU A 37 -26.93 17.70 -15.39
C GLU A 37 -26.43 18.77 -16.36
N GLU A 38 -25.34 19.45 -16.03
CA GLU A 38 -24.69 20.44 -16.91
C GLU A 38 -24.20 19.82 -18.23
N TYR A 39 -23.66 18.60 -18.19
CA TYR A 39 -23.24 17.86 -19.38
C TYR A 39 -24.44 17.44 -20.24
N LEU A 40 -25.51 16.91 -19.62
CA LEU A 40 -26.76 16.56 -20.30
C LEU A 40 -27.42 17.79 -20.94
N ASN A 41 -27.31 18.95 -20.28
CA ASN A 41 -27.78 20.24 -20.78
C ASN A 41 -26.81 20.87 -21.82
N LYS A 42 -25.71 20.18 -22.18
CA LYS A 42 -24.66 20.66 -23.10
C LYS A 42 -24.03 22.00 -22.71
N THR A 43 -24.07 22.35 -21.43
CA THR A 43 -23.48 23.59 -20.89
C THR A 43 -21.98 23.45 -20.61
N ILE A 44 -21.49 22.23 -20.45
CA ILE A 44 -20.07 21.92 -20.27
C ILE A 44 -19.59 20.89 -21.31
N SER A 45 -18.30 20.92 -21.63
CA SER A 45 -17.66 19.93 -22.51
C SER A 45 -17.42 18.61 -21.79
N GLU A 46 -17.19 17.53 -22.55
CA GLU A 46 -16.85 16.20 -22.02
C GLU A 46 -15.59 16.24 -21.14
N ASP A 47 -14.57 16.99 -21.56
CA ASP A 47 -13.33 17.16 -20.79
C ASP A 47 -13.55 17.85 -19.43
N GLU A 48 -14.44 18.85 -19.38
CA GLU A 48 -14.76 19.57 -18.13
C GLU A 48 -15.58 18.68 -17.18
N TYR A 49 -16.50 17.88 -17.74
CA TYR A 49 -17.24 16.88 -16.96
C TYR A 49 -16.30 15.82 -16.36
N GLU A 50 -15.36 15.29 -17.14
CA GLU A 50 -14.37 14.33 -16.66
C GLU A 50 -13.45 14.91 -15.60
N HIS A 51 -13.03 16.18 -15.76
CA HIS A 51 -12.20 16.89 -14.78
C HIS A 51 -12.92 17.05 -13.45
N ARG A 52 -14.18 17.48 -13.45
CA ARG A 52 -14.98 17.60 -12.21
C ARG A 52 -15.20 16.25 -11.53
N CYS A 53 -15.48 15.20 -12.29
CA CYS A 53 -15.57 13.84 -11.76
C CYS A 53 -14.24 13.34 -11.17
N SER A 54 -13.11 13.68 -11.79
CA SER A 54 -11.75 13.36 -11.30
C SER A 54 -11.45 14.05 -9.97
N MET A 55 -11.79 15.33 -9.86
CA MET A 55 -11.59 16.14 -8.66
C MET A 55 -12.45 15.66 -7.49
N ALA A 56 -13.71 15.30 -7.74
CA ALA A 56 -14.61 14.73 -6.74
C ALA A 56 -14.09 13.39 -6.20
N ARG A 57 -13.61 12.51 -7.09
CA ARG A 57 -12.95 11.24 -6.72
C ARG A 57 -11.71 11.46 -5.87
N SER A 58 -10.81 12.33 -6.32
CA SER A 58 -9.57 12.66 -5.63
C SER A 58 -9.85 13.23 -4.23
N LYS A 59 -10.88 14.05 -4.06
CA LYS A 59 -11.30 14.60 -2.76
C LYS A 59 -11.71 13.51 -1.77
N VAL A 60 -12.54 12.55 -2.20
CA VAL A 60 -12.97 11.44 -1.32
C VAL A 60 -11.78 10.56 -0.93
N MET A 61 -10.92 10.22 -1.90
CA MET A 61 -9.75 9.38 -1.64
C MET A 61 -8.74 10.07 -0.70
N ASN A 62 -8.43 11.35 -0.94
CA ASN A 62 -7.55 12.13 -0.07
C ASN A 62 -8.12 12.26 1.35
N MET A 63 -9.42 12.50 1.49
CA MET A 63 -10.06 12.61 2.81
C MET A 63 -10.01 11.27 3.56
N SER A 64 -10.32 10.16 2.89
CA SER A 64 -10.24 8.81 3.46
C SER A 64 -8.82 8.49 3.93
N TYR A 65 -7.83 8.74 3.07
CA TYR A 65 -6.43 8.48 3.39
C TYR A 65 -5.90 9.39 4.51
N GLY A 66 -6.34 10.65 4.56
CA GLY A 66 -6.05 11.57 5.66
C GLY A 66 -6.54 11.03 7.01
N TRP A 67 -7.82 10.65 7.10
CA TRP A 67 -8.40 10.08 8.33
C TRP A 67 -7.80 8.73 8.73
N ASN A 68 -7.45 7.90 7.75
CA ASN A 68 -6.70 6.66 8.01
C ASN A 68 -5.37 6.95 8.71
N ASN A 69 -4.63 7.98 8.29
CA ASN A 69 -3.34 8.33 8.91
C ASN A 69 -3.52 9.04 10.27
N VAL A 70 -4.63 9.73 10.51
CA VAL A 70 -5.01 10.21 11.85
C VAL A 70 -5.19 9.03 12.80
N GLY A 71 -5.96 8.00 12.38
CA GLY A 71 -6.14 6.78 13.16
C GLY A 71 -4.83 6.03 13.40
N PHE A 72 -3.96 5.96 12.38
CA PHE A 72 -2.63 5.37 12.47
C PHE A 72 -1.75 6.08 13.51
N THR A 73 -1.73 7.43 13.47
CA THR A 73 -0.95 8.24 14.41
C THR A 73 -1.49 8.14 15.84
N ALA A 74 -2.81 8.10 16.01
CA ALA A 74 -3.45 7.87 17.30
C ALA A 74 -3.10 6.48 17.88
N CYS A 75 -3.09 5.43 17.04
CA CYS A 75 -2.65 4.09 17.43
C CYS A 75 -1.18 4.08 17.86
N GLY A 76 -0.33 4.81 17.14
CA GLY A 76 1.07 5.01 17.49
C GLY A 76 1.24 5.68 18.84
N ALA A 77 0.47 6.74 19.12
CA ALA A 77 0.51 7.44 20.40
C ALA A 77 0.05 6.55 21.57
N LEU A 78 -1.01 5.77 21.38
CA LEU A 78 -1.48 4.79 22.37
C LEU A 78 -0.45 3.68 22.62
N SER A 79 0.21 3.20 21.56
CA SER A 79 1.27 2.20 21.68
C SER A 79 2.48 2.78 22.43
N LEU A 80 2.85 4.04 22.16
CA LEU A 80 3.92 4.73 22.87
C LEU A 80 3.62 4.91 24.36
N ALA A 81 2.37 5.27 24.71
CA ALA A 81 1.92 5.35 26.09
C ALA A 81 2.01 3.99 26.81
N ALA A 82 1.63 2.90 26.13
CA ALA A 82 1.76 1.54 26.67
C ALA A 82 3.22 1.11 26.84
N LEU A 83 4.10 1.45 25.89
CA LEU A 83 5.54 1.19 25.96
C LEU A 83 6.22 1.95 27.11
N ALA A 84 5.85 3.22 27.30
CA ALA A 84 6.32 4.05 28.42
C ALA A 84 5.91 3.48 29.77
N GLY A 85 4.68 2.97 29.89
CA GLY A 85 4.18 2.34 31.13
C GLY A 85 4.88 1.01 31.48
N ILE A 86 5.46 0.31 30.50
CA ILE A 86 6.16 -0.96 30.69
C ILE A 86 7.65 -0.77 31.04
N GLY A 87 8.23 0.40 30.71
CA GLY A 87 9.68 0.59 30.74
C GLY A 87 10.36 -0.29 29.69
N ALA A 88 9.88 -0.22 28.45
CA ALA A 88 10.35 -1.09 27.36
C ALA A 88 11.86 -0.98 27.09
N ASP A 89 12.50 0.14 27.45
CA ASP A 89 13.93 0.39 27.27
C ASP A 89 14.82 -0.21 28.38
N ASP A 90 14.27 -0.79 29.46
CA ASP A 90 15.09 -1.30 30.58
C ASP A 90 15.79 -2.64 30.28
N SER A 91 15.27 -3.43 29.34
CA SER A 91 15.80 -4.78 29.02
C SER A 91 15.31 -5.29 27.67
N VAL A 92 16.13 -6.10 26.99
CA VAL A 92 15.76 -6.79 25.74
C VAL A 92 14.47 -7.61 25.89
N ALA A 93 14.25 -8.24 27.05
CA ALA A 93 13.04 -8.99 27.31
C ALA A 93 11.79 -8.09 27.40
N LYS A 94 11.92 -6.93 28.05
CA LYS A 94 10.86 -5.91 28.13
C LYS A 94 10.61 -5.24 26.78
N ASN A 95 11.64 -5.05 25.97
CA ASN A 95 11.53 -4.51 24.62
C ASN A 95 10.73 -5.45 23.68
N ASN A 96 11.03 -6.75 23.71
CA ASN A 96 10.27 -7.75 22.96
C ASN A 96 8.81 -7.86 23.46
N TRP A 97 8.61 -7.76 24.78
CA TRP A 97 7.28 -7.67 25.36
C TRP A 97 6.54 -6.40 24.92
N GLY A 98 7.26 -5.27 24.83
CA GLY A 98 6.77 -4.00 24.33
C GLY A 98 6.22 -4.07 22.91
N TYR A 99 6.91 -4.77 21.98
CA TYR A 99 6.39 -5.02 20.64
C TYR A 99 5.08 -5.83 20.69
N SER A 100 5.02 -6.88 21.50
CA SER A 100 3.80 -7.70 21.65
C SER A 100 2.62 -6.87 22.19
N VAL A 101 2.89 -6.03 23.19
CA VAL A 101 1.86 -5.14 23.77
C VAL A 101 1.41 -4.08 22.76
N SER A 102 2.32 -3.51 21.98
CA SER A 102 1.98 -2.54 20.92
C SER A 102 1.05 -3.16 19.88
N VAL A 103 1.30 -4.40 19.46
CA VAL A 103 0.42 -5.15 18.56
C VAL A 103 -0.95 -5.39 19.20
N ALA A 104 -0.99 -5.75 20.48
CA ALA A 104 -2.26 -5.97 21.20
C ALA A 104 -3.09 -4.69 21.32
N VAL A 105 -2.45 -3.57 21.67
CA VAL A 105 -3.09 -2.23 21.76
C VAL A 105 -3.65 -1.83 20.40
N CYS A 106 -2.85 -1.95 19.33
CA CYS A 106 -3.34 -1.59 18.01
C CYS A 106 -4.45 -2.52 17.48
N THR A 107 -4.40 -3.82 17.81
CA THR A 107 -5.48 -4.75 17.50
C THR A 107 -6.76 -4.40 18.27
N GLY A 108 -6.64 -4.08 19.56
CA GLY A 108 -7.78 -3.65 20.39
C GLY A 108 -8.44 -2.38 19.87
N PHE A 109 -7.62 -1.37 19.54
CA PHE A 109 -8.12 -0.12 18.95
C PHE A 109 -8.82 -0.35 17.60
N TRP A 110 -8.26 -1.22 16.75
CA TRP A 110 -8.89 -1.60 15.49
C TRP A 110 -10.23 -2.30 15.70
N VAL A 111 -10.32 -3.28 16.61
CA VAL A 111 -11.59 -3.99 16.91
C VAL A 111 -12.65 -3.02 17.43
N LEU A 112 -12.28 -2.13 18.36
CA LEU A 112 -13.21 -1.15 18.93
C LEU A 112 -13.77 -0.20 17.86
N LEU A 113 -12.94 0.26 16.92
CA LEU A 113 -13.40 1.12 15.83
C LEU A 113 -14.08 0.36 14.69
N ALA A 114 -13.78 -0.92 14.50
CA ALA A 114 -14.42 -1.74 13.49
C ALA A 114 -15.86 -2.13 13.88
N ILE A 115 -16.17 -2.28 15.17
CA ILE A 115 -17.51 -2.68 15.64
C ILE A 115 -18.61 -1.72 15.16
N PRO A 116 -18.50 -0.38 15.32
CA PRO A 116 -19.49 0.56 14.79
C PRO A 116 -19.72 0.41 13.28
N TRP A 117 -18.65 0.21 12.51
CA TRP A 117 -18.74 -0.01 11.07
C TRP A 117 -19.58 -1.25 10.76
N PHE A 118 -19.29 -2.40 11.39
CA PHE A 118 -20.04 -3.63 11.16
C PHE A 118 -21.50 -3.58 11.62
N LEU A 119 -21.83 -2.78 12.64
CA LEU A 119 -23.20 -2.63 13.14
C LEU A 119 -24.05 -1.66 12.29
N TRP A 120 -23.45 -0.60 11.76
CA TRP A 120 -24.17 0.44 11.00
C TRP A 120 -24.21 0.21 9.49
N GLU A 121 -23.39 -0.69 8.96
CA GLU A 121 -23.32 -0.96 7.53
C GLU A 121 -24.68 -1.47 7.01
N ARG A 122 -25.37 -0.63 6.24
CA ARG A 122 -26.61 -1.01 5.57
C ARG A 122 -26.27 -1.99 4.45
N ARG A 123 -26.79 -3.21 4.55
CA ARG A 123 -26.62 -4.26 3.55
C ARG A 123 -27.15 -3.78 2.19
N ARG A 124 -26.25 -3.37 1.28
CA ARG A 124 -26.56 -3.09 -0.12
C ARG A 124 -26.28 -4.36 -0.93
N PRO A 125 -27.27 -5.25 -1.16
CA PRO A 125 -27.03 -6.46 -1.94
C PRO A 125 -26.53 -6.07 -3.33
N GLY A 126 -25.45 -6.73 -3.76
CA GLY A 126 -24.97 -6.60 -5.15
C GLY A 126 -26.00 -7.15 -6.14
N PRO A 127 -25.80 -6.91 -7.45
CA PRO A 127 -26.63 -7.50 -8.49
C PRO A 127 -26.70 -9.03 -8.30
N PRO A 128 -27.87 -9.66 -8.51
CA PRO A 128 -27.98 -11.11 -8.37
C PRO A 128 -27.04 -11.82 -9.35
N LEU A 129 -26.49 -12.95 -8.91
CA LEU A 129 -25.65 -13.80 -9.76
C LEU A 129 -26.41 -14.23 -11.02
N PRO A 130 -25.74 -14.30 -12.18
CA PRO A 130 -26.33 -14.90 -13.37
C PRO A 130 -26.83 -16.32 -13.06
N PRO A 131 -28.00 -16.74 -13.56
CA PRO A 131 -28.52 -18.07 -13.31
C PRO A 131 -27.51 -19.15 -13.74
N GLY A 132 -27.12 -20.03 -12.80
CA GLY A 132 -26.22 -21.15 -13.06
C GLY A 132 -24.75 -20.94 -12.68
N ASP A 133 -24.36 -19.76 -12.19
CA ASP A 133 -23.01 -19.52 -11.68
C ASP A 133 -22.91 -19.70 -10.16
N ASN A 134 -21.79 -20.27 -9.72
CA ASN A 134 -21.49 -20.57 -8.32
C ASN A 134 -20.63 -19.43 -7.74
N TYR A 135 -20.83 -19.05 -6.47
CA TYR A 135 -20.07 -17.94 -5.85
C TYR A 135 -18.55 -18.12 -5.95
N LEU A 136 -18.08 -19.38 -5.93
CA LEU A 136 -16.67 -19.74 -6.05
C LEU A 136 -16.14 -19.64 -7.50
N THR A 137 -16.95 -19.98 -8.51
CA THR A 137 -16.52 -19.98 -9.92
C THR A 137 -16.75 -18.63 -10.61
N PHE A 138 -17.69 -17.83 -10.11
CA PHE A 138 -17.99 -16.50 -10.63
C PHE A 138 -16.75 -15.59 -10.57
N GLY A 139 -16.03 -15.56 -9.44
CA GLY A 139 -14.81 -14.75 -9.32
C GLY A 139 -13.71 -15.12 -10.33
N PHE A 140 -13.49 -16.42 -10.57
CA PHE A 140 -12.50 -16.88 -11.55
C PHE A 140 -12.92 -16.61 -13.00
N LYS A 141 -14.19 -16.88 -13.36
CA LYS A 141 -14.73 -16.54 -14.69
C LYS A 141 -14.66 -15.04 -14.95
N GLN A 142 -15.00 -14.24 -13.94
CA GLN A 142 -14.99 -12.78 -14.00
C GLN A 142 -13.57 -12.26 -14.18
N THR A 143 -12.60 -12.83 -13.46
CA THR A 143 -11.17 -12.49 -13.60
C THR A 143 -10.62 -12.89 -14.97
N TRP A 144 -10.97 -14.08 -15.48
CA TRP A 144 -10.55 -14.55 -16.79
C TRP A 144 -11.12 -13.69 -17.94
N PHE A 145 -12.39 -13.32 -17.84
CA PHE A 145 -13.03 -12.43 -18.79
C PHE A 145 -12.39 -11.03 -18.77
N ALA A 146 -12.11 -10.50 -17.57
CA ALA A 146 -11.40 -9.23 -17.41
C ALA A 146 -9.99 -9.29 -18.02
N ALA A 147 -9.24 -10.36 -17.76
CA ALA A 147 -7.90 -10.57 -18.31
C ALA A 147 -7.94 -10.57 -19.85
N LYS A 148 -8.93 -11.23 -20.46
CA LYS A 148 -9.11 -11.24 -21.92
C LYS A 148 -9.48 -9.86 -22.48
N GLN A 149 -10.28 -9.09 -21.75
CA GLN A 149 -10.69 -7.73 -22.14
C GLN A 149 -9.54 -6.71 -22.02
N VAL A 150 -8.60 -6.91 -21.09
CA VAL A 150 -7.42 -6.03 -20.94
C VAL A 150 -6.58 -5.99 -22.23
N TRP A 151 -6.51 -7.09 -22.98
CA TRP A 151 -5.76 -7.15 -24.24
C TRP A 151 -6.36 -6.31 -25.38
N THR A 152 -7.64 -5.90 -25.29
CA THR A 152 -8.26 -5.08 -26.33
C THR A 152 -7.95 -3.59 -26.18
N LEU A 153 -7.54 -3.13 -24.98
CA LEU A 153 -7.09 -1.76 -24.73
C LEU A 153 -5.58 -1.70 -24.51
N LYS A 154 -4.82 -1.62 -25.61
CA LYS A 154 -3.34 -1.57 -25.58
C LYS A 154 -2.80 -0.43 -24.71
N GLN A 155 -3.42 0.76 -24.73
CA GLN A 155 -2.98 1.90 -23.91
C GLN A 155 -3.20 1.66 -22.40
N THR A 156 -4.33 1.09 -22.01
CA THR A 156 -4.62 0.75 -20.61
C THR A 156 -3.69 -0.34 -20.11
N PHE A 157 -3.35 -1.33 -20.93
CA PHE A 157 -2.40 -2.39 -20.59
C PHE A 157 -1.00 -1.85 -20.27
N PHE A 158 -0.45 -0.96 -21.09
CA PHE A 158 0.86 -0.34 -20.80
C PHE A 158 0.85 0.45 -19.50
N TYR A 159 -0.23 1.19 -19.23
CA TYR A 159 -0.39 1.88 -17.95
C TYR A 159 -0.45 0.89 -16.77
N LEU A 160 -1.21 -0.19 -16.90
CA LEU A 160 -1.33 -1.26 -15.91
C LEU A 160 0.04 -1.86 -15.55
N VAL A 161 0.87 -2.16 -16.55
CA VAL A 161 2.23 -2.70 -16.35
C VAL A 161 3.14 -1.67 -15.68
N ALA A 162 3.11 -0.41 -16.11
CA ALA A 162 3.91 0.65 -15.50
C ALA A 162 3.51 0.90 -14.03
N PHE A 163 2.21 0.94 -13.76
CA PHE A 163 1.68 1.08 -12.41
C PHE A 163 2.05 -0.13 -11.53
N PHE A 164 2.02 -1.33 -12.10
CA PHE A 164 2.44 -2.55 -11.42
C PHE A 164 3.91 -2.49 -10.97
N LEU A 165 4.83 -2.19 -11.90
CA LEU A 165 6.26 -2.05 -11.59
C LEU A 165 6.51 -0.96 -10.55
N LEU A 166 5.77 0.15 -10.63
CA LEU A 166 5.89 1.24 -9.69
C LEU A 166 5.39 0.87 -8.29
N ALA A 167 4.25 0.19 -8.21
CA ALA A 167 3.69 -0.28 -6.94
C ALA A 167 4.61 -1.29 -6.26
N ASP A 168 5.19 -2.22 -7.03
CA ASP A 168 6.17 -3.19 -6.52
C ASP A 168 7.44 -2.49 -6.01
N GLY A 169 8.02 -1.58 -6.81
CA GLY A 169 9.21 -0.82 -6.42
C GLY A 169 9.02 0.00 -5.15
N ILE A 170 7.86 0.66 -4.99
CA ILE A 170 7.53 1.39 -3.76
C ILE A 170 7.39 0.43 -2.58
N GLY A 171 6.62 -0.67 -2.74
CA GLY A 171 6.42 -1.65 -1.68
C GLY A 171 7.75 -2.23 -1.17
N THR A 172 8.62 -2.64 -2.08
CA THR A 172 9.95 -3.17 -1.76
C THR A 172 10.82 -2.13 -1.07
N THR A 173 10.83 -0.88 -1.55
CA THR A 173 11.59 0.21 -0.92
C THR A 173 11.15 0.44 0.53
N ILE A 174 9.84 0.45 0.80
CA ILE A 174 9.29 0.64 2.15
C ILE A 174 9.75 -0.50 3.08
N VAL A 175 9.67 -1.75 2.61
CA VAL A 175 10.08 -2.91 3.41
C VAL A 175 11.58 -2.87 3.70
N LEU A 176 12.42 -2.61 2.69
CA LEU A 176 13.87 -2.56 2.86
C LEU A 176 14.30 -1.44 3.81
N VAL A 177 13.74 -0.23 3.65
CA VAL A 177 14.04 0.89 4.56
C VAL A 177 13.54 0.61 5.97
N GLY A 178 12.37 -0.03 6.13
CA GLY A 178 11.85 -0.42 7.45
C GLY A 178 12.73 -1.45 8.18
N ILE A 179 13.30 -2.42 7.44
CA ILE A 179 14.27 -3.39 8.00
C ILE A 179 15.56 -2.67 8.41
N ALA A 180 16.11 -1.81 7.54
CA ALA A 180 17.32 -1.04 7.84
C ALA A 180 17.12 -0.11 9.04
N GLN A 181 15.97 0.57 9.11
CA GLN A 181 15.59 1.43 10.23
C GLN A 181 15.60 0.66 11.55
N THR A 182 14.97 -0.52 11.56
CA THR A 182 14.87 -1.34 12.77
C THR A 182 16.25 -1.80 13.25
N GLN A 183 17.17 -2.08 12.33
CA GLN A 183 18.56 -2.43 12.65
C GLN A 183 19.36 -1.24 13.20
N VAL A 184 19.25 -0.06 12.60
CA VAL A 184 19.98 1.16 13.03
C VAL A 184 19.48 1.68 14.38
N VAL A 185 18.20 1.51 14.67
CA VAL A 185 17.56 1.85 15.95
C VAL A 185 17.86 0.82 17.06
N ALA A 186 18.75 -0.14 16.80
CA ALA A 186 19.11 -1.22 17.73
C ALA A 186 17.87 -1.94 18.30
N PHE A 187 16.83 -2.11 17.47
CA PHE A 187 15.56 -2.75 17.82
C PHE A 187 14.76 -2.08 18.95
N SER A 188 15.07 -0.87 19.42
CA SER A 188 14.24 -0.18 20.43
C SER A 188 12.81 0.04 19.92
N ALA A 189 11.83 -0.54 20.61
CA ALA A 189 10.41 -0.40 20.30
C ALA A 189 9.94 1.05 20.43
N THR A 190 10.50 1.79 21.41
CA THR A 190 10.18 3.19 21.65
C THR A 190 10.60 4.07 20.47
N GLN A 191 11.86 3.98 20.04
CA GLN A 191 12.38 4.77 18.92
C GLN A 191 11.73 4.41 17.58
N ASN A 192 11.44 3.13 17.34
CA ASN A 192 10.75 2.71 16.12
C ASN A 192 9.31 3.26 16.09
N THR A 193 8.62 3.27 17.23
CA THR A 193 7.27 3.85 17.35
C THR A 193 7.28 5.36 17.10
N TYR A 194 8.30 6.10 17.56
CA TYR A 194 8.45 7.53 17.24
C TYR A 194 8.59 7.79 15.74
N LEU A 195 9.41 6.99 15.04
CA LEU A 195 9.60 7.13 13.59
C LEU A 195 8.31 6.81 12.83
N ILE A 196 7.57 5.79 13.25
CA ILE A 196 6.26 5.43 12.69
C ILE A 196 5.23 6.56 12.94
N MET A 197 5.24 7.18 14.11
CA MET A 197 4.38 8.35 14.38
C MET A 197 4.75 9.55 13.49
N ALA A 198 6.04 9.80 13.28
CA ALA A 198 6.50 10.84 12.37
C ALA A 198 6.05 10.59 10.93
N GLN A 199 6.09 9.32 10.49
CA GLN A 199 5.56 8.88 9.20
C GLN A 199 4.04 9.14 9.09
N GLY A 200 3.27 8.78 10.11
CA GLY A 200 1.82 9.03 10.15
C GLY A 200 1.49 10.53 10.10
N GLY A 201 2.19 11.33 10.92
CA GLY A 201 2.04 12.78 10.95
C GLY A 201 2.39 13.43 9.62
N SER A 202 3.50 13.02 9.00
CA SER A 202 3.88 13.53 7.68
C SER A 202 2.87 13.14 6.60
N CYS A 203 2.30 11.94 6.65
CA CYS A 203 1.23 11.52 5.75
C CYS A 203 0.00 12.42 5.85
N ILE A 204 -0.42 12.77 7.07
CA ILE A 204 -1.54 13.70 7.28
C ILE A 204 -1.22 15.03 6.61
N VAL A 205 -0.07 15.63 6.93
CA VAL A 205 0.33 16.93 6.39
C VAL A 205 0.52 16.88 4.87
N GLY A 206 1.14 15.82 4.35
CA GLY A 206 1.42 15.63 2.93
C GLY A 206 0.16 15.45 2.10
N VAL A 207 -0.80 14.65 2.58
CA VAL A 207 -2.05 14.36 1.86
C VAL A 207 -2.99 15.56 1.91
N PHE A 208 -3.17 16.19 3.06
CA PHE A 208 -3.97 17.42 3.16
C PHE A 208 -3.31 18.60 2.45
N GLY A 209 -1.98 18.71 2.52
CA GLY A 209 -1.21 19.71 1.79
C GLY A 209 -1.33 19.53 0.29
N ALA A 210 -1.15 18.31 -0.22
CA ALA A 210 -1.36 17.99 -1.63
C ALA A 210 -2.80 18.29 -2.07
N TYR A 211 -3.80 17.92 -1.27
CA TYR A 211 -5.20 18.26 -1.54
C TYR A 211 -5.45 19.77 -1.59
N HIS A 212 -4.85 20.54 -0.67
CA HIS A 212 -4.99 22.01 -0.65
C HIS A 212 -4.34 22.65 -1.88
N VAL A 213 -3.14 22.19 -2.25
CA VAL A 213 -2.43 22.62 -3.48
C VAL A 213 -3.24 22.25 -4.73
N GLN A 214 -3.82 21.06 -4.78
CA GLN A 214 -4.69 20.64 -5.88
C GLN A 214 -5.89 21.57 -6.05
N ARG A 215 -6.53 21.95 -4.93
CA ARG A 215 -7.70 22.82 -4.92
C ARG A 215 -7.35 24.27 -5.27
N LEU A 216 -6.21 24.77 -4.78
CA LEU A 216 -5.77 26.14 -5.01
C LEU A 216 -5.35 26.38 -6.46
N PHE A 217 -4.63 25.44 -7.06
CA PHE A 217 -4.09 25.56 -8.42
C PHE A 217 -4.92 24.84 -9.49
N ASN A 218 -6.02 24.17 -9.11
CA ASN A 218 -6.90 23.39 -9.99
C ASN A 218 -6.11 22.40 -10.89
N ILE A 219 -5.06 21.80 -10.34
CA ILE A 219 -4.12 20.94 -11.07
C ILE A 219 -4.79 19.60 -11.38
N ARG A 220 -4.65 19.14 -12.62
CA ARG A 220 -5.13 17.82 -13.04
C ARG A 220 -4.48 16.71 -12.20
N THR A 221 -5.29 15.76 -11.76
CA THR A 221 -4.90 14.60 -10.93
C THR A 221 -3.67 13.87 -11.49
N LYS A 222 -3.57 13.76 -12.82
CA LYS A 222 -2.42 13.16 -13.52
C LYS A 222 -1.08 13.85 -13.22
N THR A 223 -1.05 15.18 -13.16
CA THR A 223 0.18 15.95 -12.93
C THR A 223 0.65 15.80 -11.49
N MET A 224 -0.29 15.79 -10.53
CA MET A 224 0.03 15.52 -9.14
C MET A 224 0.59 14.10 -8.93
N LEU A 225 0.00 13.11 -9.61
CA LEU A 225 0.52 11.75 -9.60
C LEU A 225 1.94 11.66 -10.17
N GLN A 226 2.23 12.37 -11.27
CA GLN A 226 3.58 12.43 -11.84
C GLN A 226 4.59 13.08 -10.89
N CYS A 227 4.23 14.16 -10.20
CA CYS A 227 5.08 14.78 -9.19
C CYS A 227 5.36 13.84 -8.01
N ALA A 228 4.33 13.13 -7.52
CA ALA A 228 4.48 12.13 -6.46
C ALA A 228 5.41 10.99 -6.89
N ASN A 229 5.25 10.48 -8.12
CA ASN A 229 6.12 9.46 -8.70
C ASN A 229 7.58 9.90 -8.78
N VAL A 230 7.86 11.13 -9.23
CA VAL A 230 9.23 11.68 -9.25
C VAL A 230 9.81 11.69 -7.84
N GLY A 231 9.03 12.11 -6.85
CA GLY A 231 9.42 12.07 -5.44
C GLY A 231 9.75 10.65 -4.96
N CYS A 232 8.94 9.64 -5.31
CA CYS A 232 9.19 8.25 -4.97
C CYS A 232 10.49 7.73 -5.61
N VAL A 233 10.75 8.08 -6.88
CA VAL A 233 11.98 7.70 -7.58
C VAL A 233 13.21 8.36 -6.95
N LEU A 234 13.12 9.63 -6.56
CA LEU A 234 14.22 10.32 -5.87
C LEU A 234 14.57 9.66 -4.53
N VAL A 235 13.56 9.24 -3.76
CA VAL A 235 13.77 8.50 -2.51
C VAL A 235 14.42 7.13 -2.76
N ALA A 236 13.99 6.42 -3.82
CA ALA A 236 14.61 5.15 -4.21
C ALA A 236 16.06 5.34 -4.69
N LEU A 237 16.34 6.40 -5.47
CA LEU A 237 17.69 6.77 -5.91
C LEU A 237 18.60 7.09 -4.73
N TRP A 238 18.09 7.83 -3.74
CA TRP A 238 18.81 8.11 -2.50
C TRP A 238 19.19 6.82 -1.76
N GLY A 239 18.27 5.85 -1.69
CA GLY A 239 18.57 4.52 -1.13
C GLY A 239 19.61 3.73 -1.93
N MET A 240 19.57 3.80 -3.26
CA MET A 240 20.56 3.13 -4.11
C MET A 240 21.96 3.72 -3.96
N LEU A 241 22.09 5.05 -3.79
CA LEU A 241 23.37 5.70 -3.49
C LEU A 241 23.98 5.20 -2.17
N GLY A 242 23.13 4.80 -1.21
CA GLY A 242 23.53 4.17 0.05
C GLY A 242 24.18 2.80 -0.05
N ILE A 243 23.98 2.09 -1.17
CA ILE A 243 24.61 0.79 -1.39
C ILE A 243 26.11 0.95 -1.70
N TRP A 244 26.50 2.07 -2.31
CA TRP A 244 27.87 2.32 -2.78
C TRP A 244 28.69 3.21 -1.84
N THR A 245 28.04 3.89 -0.89
CA THR A 245 28.68 4.88 -0.01
C THR A 245 28.44 4.55 1.46
N THR A 246 29.49 4.52 2.28
CA THR A 246 29.40 4.23 3.73
C THR A 246 29.06 5.44 4.60
N LYS A 247 28.91 6.64 3.99
CA LYS A 247 28.63 7.91 4.67
C LYS A 247 27.25 8.50 4.41
N VAL A 248 26.56 8.05 3.36
CA VAL A 248 25.28 8.61 2.91
C VAL A 248 24.39 7.45 2.50
N GLY A 249 23.17 7.39 3.02
CA GLY A 249 22.14 6.44 2.60
C GLY A 249 21.73 5.45 3.69
N TYR A 250 20.88 5.91 4.60
CA TYR A 250 20.23 5.11 5.66
C TYR A 250 21.19 4.46 6.66
N HIS A 251 22.30 5.12 6.96
CA HIS A 251 23.25 4.71 8.00
C HIS A 251 23.04 5.50 9.30
N SER A 252 22.52 6.73 9.21
CA SER A 252 22.33 7.61 10.36
C SER A 252 20.86 7.74 10.75
N ILE A 253 20.58 7.84 12.06
CA ILE A 253 19.22 8.01 12.61
C ILE A 253 18.49 9.21 11.98
N TRP A 254 19.21 10.31 11.72
CA TRP A 254 18.62 11.51 11.13
C TRP A 254 18.12 11.31 9.69
N GLU A 255 18.74 10.41 8.92
CA GLU A 255 18.30 10.06 7.57
C GLU A 255 16.95 9.33 7.60
N PHE A 256 16.71 8.50 8.61
CA PHE A 256 15.40 7.86 8.81
C PHE A 256 14.34 8.86 9.24
N TRP A 257 14.67 9.85 10.07
CA TRP A 257 13.74 10.94 10.37
C TRP A 257 13.34 11.73 9.13
N LEU A 258 14.31 12.05 8.26
CA LEU A 258 14.04 12.75 7.00
C LEU A 258 13.21 11.88 6.05
N PHE A 259 13.50 10.58 5.95
CA PHE A 259 12.69 9.66 5.17
C PHE A 259 11.23 9.61 5.65
N ASN A 260 11.01 9.43 6.95
CA ASN A 260 9.66 9.38 7.53
C ASN A 260 8.95 10.75 7.42
N ALA A 261 9.66 11.87 7.48
CA ALA A 261 9.10 13.20 7.24
C ALA A 261 8.72 13.44 5.76
N GLN A 262 9.53 12.96 4.82
CA GLN A 262 9.24 13.08 3.39
C GLN A 262 8.18 12.08 2.91
N PHE A 263 8.05 10.94 3.60
CA PHE A 263 7.18 9.82 3.22
C PHE A 263 5.76 10.27 2.88
N GLY A 264 5.17 11.15 3.71
CA GLY A 264 3.81 11.63 3.49
C GLY A 264 3.62 12.49 2.25
N PHE A 265 4.63 13.28 1.88
CA PHE A 265 4.56 14.17 0.72
C PHE A 265 4.70 13.40 -0.60
N THR A 266 5.46 12.30 -0.62
CA THR A 266 5.71 11.52 -1.84
C THR A 266 4.83 10.29 -1.89
N MET A 267 5.07 9.35 -0.98
CA MET A 267 4.40 8.05 -0.97
C MET A 267 2.94 8.20 -0.53
N GLY A 268 2.65 9.05 0.46
CA GLY A 268 1.27 9.33 0.89
C GLY A 268 0.40 9.88 -0.25
N ALA A 269 0.92 10.86 -0.99
CA ALA A 269 0.28 11.39 -2.19
C ALA A 269 0.12 10.31 -3.27
N GLN A 270 1.16 9.49 -3.50
CA GLN A 270 1.10 8.39 -4.46
C GLN A 270 0.00 7.37 -4.16
N PHE A 271 -0.18 6.98 -2.89
CA PHE A 271 -1.21 6.02 -2.51
C PHE A 271 -2.62 6.57 -2.75
N SER A 272 -2.86 7.84 -2.44
CA SER A 272 -4.18 8.46 -2.64
C SER A 272 -4.47 8.72 -4.12
N TYR A 273 -3.58 9.44 -4.81
CA TYR A 273 -3.76 9.79 -6.22
C TYR A 273 -3.65 8.59 -7.16
N GLY A 274 -2.82 7.59 -6.81
CA GLY A 274 -2.71 6.36 -7.58
C GLY A 274 -4.02 5.57 -7.58
N GLN A 275 -4.72 5.52 -6.44
CA GLN A 275 -6.04 4.89 -6.34
C GLN A 275 -7.13 5.71 -7.04
N ALA A 276 -7.10 7.04 -6.93
CA ALA A 276 -8.03 7.93 -7.62
C ALA A 276 -7.91 7.80 -9.16
N PHE A 277 -6.69 7.85 -9.69
CA PHE A 277 -6.43 7.72 -11.13
C PHE A 277 -6.70 6.31 -11.63
N MET A 278 -6.44 5.28 -10.82
CA MET A 278 -6.86 3.92 -11.12
C MET A 278 -8.39 3.84 -11.30
N ALA A 279 -9.16 4.46 -10.41
CA ALA A 279 -10.62 4.50 -10.53
C ALA A 279 -11.13 5.23 -11.80
N GLU A 280 -10.34 6.16 -12.36
CA GLU A 280 -10.65 6.83 -13.63
C GLU A 280 -10.45 5.95 -14.85
N LEU A 281 -9.39 5.13 -14.85
CA LEU A 281 -9.04 4.25 -15.96
C LEU A 281 -9.94 3.03 -16.07
N VAL A 282 -10.67 2.70 -15.01
CA VAL A 282 -11.56 1.55 -15.03
C VAL A 282 -12.87 1.90 -15.76
N PRO A 283 -13.24 1.14 -16.81
CA PRO A 283 -14.48 1.39 -17.54
C PRO A 283 -15.71 1.33 -16.62
N ARG A 284 -16.59 2.33 -16.73
CA ARG A 284 -17.85 2.43 -15.97
C ARG A 284 -18.65 1.13 -16.10
N GLY A 285 -19.11 0.60 -14.96
CA GLY A 285 -19.87 -0.66 -14.89
C GLY A 285 -19.03 -1.95 -14.83
N ARG A 286 -17.69 -1.87 -14.93
CA ARG A 286 -16.76 -3.00 -14.71
C ARG A 286 -15.71 -2.73 -13.61
N GLU A 287 -16.02 -1.79 -12.71
CA GLU A 287 -15.14 -1.30 -11.63
C GLU A 287 -14.57 -2.43 -10.76
N TYR A 288 -15.44 -3.32 -10.28
CA TYR A 288 -15.05 -4.48 -9.48
C TYR A 288 -14.12 -5.46 -10.21
N MET A 289 -14.24 -5.58 -11.53
CA MET A 289 -13.43 -6.50 -12.35
C MET A 289 -11.96 -6.04 -12.42
N PHE A 290 -11.74 -4.76 -12.73
CA PHE A 290 -10.39 -4.22 -12.85
C PHE A 290 -9.73 -3.99 -11.50
N PHE A 291 -10.47 -3.55 -10.47
CA PHE A 291 -9.92 -3.45 -9.11
C PHE A 291 -9.51 -4.82 -8.54
N SER A 292 -10.28 -5.88 -8.80
CA SER A 292 -9.92 -7.25 -8.43
C SER A 292 -8.66 -7.72 -9.19
N LEU A 293 -8.60 -7.49 -10.51
CA LEU A 293 -7.43 -7.82 -11.33
C LEU A 293 -6.17 -7.08 -10.87
N LEU A 294 -6.29 -5.78 -10.58
CA LEU A 294 -5.20 -4.93 -10.06
C LEU A 294 -4.75 -5.37 -8.67
N GLY A 295 -5.68 -5.73 -7.78
CA GLY A 295 -5.37 -6.28 -6.47
C GLY A 295 -4.61 -7.61 -6.54
N ILE A 296 -4.97 -8.48 -7.49
CA ILE A 296 -4.29 -9.77 -7.71
C ILE A 296 -2.93 -9.57 -8.37
N VAL A 297 -2.82 -8.69 -9.37
CA VAL A 297 -1.56 -8.46 -10.11
C VAL A 297 -0.55 -7.74 -9.22
N SER A 298 -0.90 -6.60 -8.62
CA SER A 298 0.00 -5.83 -7.72
C SER A 298 0.48 -6.59 -6.49
N ARG A 299 -0.17 -7.71 -6.13
CA ARG A 299 0.14 -8.47 -4.91
C ARG A 299 0.50 -9.92 -5.18
N GLY A 300 0.39 -10.37 -6.43
CA GLY A 300 0.95 -11.63 -6.89
C GLY A 300 2.48 -11.64 -6.80
N ASP A 301 3.13 -10.46 -6.84
CA ASP A 301 4.58 -10.34 -6.77
C ASP A 301 5.18 -10.55 -5.37
N LEU A 302 4.37 -10.37 -4.31
CA LEU A 302 4.74 -10.82 -2.95
C LEU A 302 4.92 -12.34 -2.85
N ARG A 303 4.52 -13.13 -3.86
CA ARG A 303 4.89 -14.55 -3.97
C ARG A 303 6.28 -14.76 -4.56
N GLY A 304 6.85 -13.80 -5.29
CA GLY A 304 8.20 -13.85 -5.87
C GLY A 304 9.30 -13.48 -4.87
N SER A 305 8.99 -12.64 -3.88
CA SER A 305 9.92 -12.17 -2.85
C SER A 305 9.78 -12.93 -1.53
N ALA A 306 9.66 -14.26 -1.57
CA ALA A 306 10.00 -15.06 -0.40
C ALA A 306 11.53 -14.98 -0.21
N PRO A 307 12.06 -14.69 1.00
CA PRO A 307 13.49 -14.72 1.23
C PRO A 307 13.99 -16.12 0.92
N SER A 308 14.80 -16.25 -0.11
CA SER A 308 15.59 -17.45 -0.35
C SER A 308 16.50 -17.57 0.87
N CYS A 309 16.19 -18.52 1.76
CA CYS A 309 17.11 -18.92 2.81
C CYS A 309 18.48 -19.22 2.16
N PRO A 310 19.59 -18.75 2.75
CA PRO A 310 20.91 -19.13 2.27
C PRO A 310 21.08 -20.64 2.48
N ALA A 311 21.25 -21.37 1.38
CA ALA A 311 21.65 -22.77 1.44
C ALA A 311 23.01 -22.88 2.16
N PRO A 312 23.20 -23.87 3.05
CA PRO A 312 24.50 -24.09 3.66
C PRO A 312 25.51 -24.49 2.57
N SER A 313 26.65 -23.81 2.54
CA SER A 313 27.75 -24.13 1.65
C SER A 313 28.36 -25.49 2.04
N SER A 314 27.96 -26.57 1.35
CA SER A 314 28.73 -27.81 1.31
C SER A 314 29.68 -27.74 0.11
N LYS A 315 30.93 -27.30 0.36
CA LYS A 315 32.02 -27.51 -0.59
C LYS A 315 32.42 -28.99 -0.55
N SER A 316 32.07 -29.68 -1.63
CA SER A 316 32.87 -30.68 -2.35
C SER A 316 33.92 -31.47 -1.55
N THR A 317 33.67 -32.76 -1.30
CA THR A 317 34.73 -33.76 -1.37
C THR A 317 34.34 -34.78 -2.42
N THR A 318 35.08 -34.76 -3.52
CA THR A 318 34.89 -35.55 -4.73
C THR A 318 35.24 -37.01 -4.49
N THR A 319 34.27 -37.90 -4.61
CA THR A 319 34.49 -39.34 -4.74
C THR A 319 34.88 -39.64 -6.19
N SER A 320 36.16 -39.95 -6.43
CA SER A 320 36.63 -40.54 -7.68
C SER A 320 37.30 -41.87 -7.34
N GLY A 321 36.58 -42.97 -7.58
CA GLY A 321 37.12 -44.31 -7.47
C GLY A 321 38.19 -44.58 -8.53
N ARG A 322 39.33 -45.14 -8.10
CA ARG A 322 40.27 -45.83 -8.98
C ARG A 322 40.78 -47.09 -8.30
N ARG A 323 40.55 -48.22 -8.96
CA ARG A 323 41.09 -49.57 -8.69
C ARG A 323 42.60 -49.52 -8.43
N SER A 324 43.09 -50.29 -7.46
CA SER A 324 43.93 -51.50 -7.69
C SER A 324 44.71 -51.95 -6.45
N ARG A 325 44.54 -53.24 -6.11
CA ARG A 325 45.56 -54.24 -5.72
C ARG A 325 46.47 -54.05 -4.48
N LEU A 326 46.59 -55.19 -3.78
CA LEU A 326 47.72 -55.75 -3.02
C LEU A 326 47.73 -55.59 -1.48
N LEU A 327 47.41 -56.71 -0.81
CA LEU A 327 48.08 -57.29 0.37
C LEU A 327 49.63 -57.13 0.32
N PRO A 328 50.44 -57.38 1.38
CA PRO A 328 50.12 -58.08 2.64
C PRO A 328 50.73 -57.50 3.94
N ARG A 329 50.23 -58.03 5.05
CA ARG A 329 50.88 -58.44 6.33
C ARG A 329 50.16 -57.90 7.55
#